data_AF-A0A364Y219-F1
#
_entry.id   AF-A0A364Y219-F1
#
_cell.length_a   1.000
_cell.length_b   1.000
_cell.length_c   1.000
_cell.angle_alpha   90.00
_cell.angle_beta   90.00
_cell.angle_gamma   90.00
#
_symmetry.space_group_name_H-M   'P 1'
#
loop_
_entity.id
_entity.type
_entity.pdbx_description
1 polymer ?
#
loop_
_entity_poly.entity_id
_entity_poly.type
_entity_poly.pdbx_seq_one_letter_code
_entity_poly.pdbx_strand_id
1 'polypeptide(L)'
;MTDKQVKDTFNDVAKLKGFDSAFGGWFKESSECTVVLDLQKSNHGDIYLLNIKIFVQGMFAKNYPKSKDLVKKQVGNIFRRQPAEYDDVLKFNTSSTDDTIHRERMNSFFEEFVTPFTNKALSKAGIRALAKW
;
A
#
# COMPACT_ATOMS: atom_id res chain seq x y z
N MET A 1 3.52 -3.60 20.21
CA MET A 1 3.63 -4.46 19.00
C MET A 1 5.03 -4.42 18.40
N THR A 2 5.49 -5.55 17.89
CA THR A 2 6.75 -5.70 17.15
C THR A 2 6.57 -5.35 15.67
N ASP A 3 7.69 -5.11 14.97
CA ASP A 3 7.80 -5.04 13.50
C ASP A 3 6.96 -6.13 12.80
N LYS A 4 7.15 -7.38 13.25
CA LYS A 4 6.48 -8.55 12.70
C LYS A 4 4.96 -8.48 12.87
N GLN A 5 4.47 -8.12 14.06
CA GLN A 5 3.02 -8.02 14.32
C GLN A 5 2.35 -6.95 13.45
N VAL A 6 3.01 -5.82 13.22
CA VAL A 6 2.48 -4.77 12.32
C VAL A 6 2.40 -5.29 10.88
N LYS A 7 3.44 -5.96 10.39
CA LYS A 7 3.46 -6.58 9.06
C LYS A 7 2.41 -7.68 8.89
N ASP A 8 2.25 -8.53 9.89
CA ASP A 8 1.26 -9.62 9.88
C ASP A 8 -0.16 -9.04 9.85
N THR A 9 -0.44 -8.03 10.68
CA THR A 9 -1.73 -7.33 10.68
C THR A 9 -2.01 -6.63 9.36
N PHE A 10 -1.02 -5.91 8.80
CA PHE A 10 -1.14 -5.27 7.49
C PHE A 10 -1.44 -6.30 6.41
N ASN A 11 -0.75 -7.44 6.42
CA ASN A 11 -0.93 -8.50 5.44
C ASN A 11 -2.33 -9.09 5.48
N ASP A 12 -2.86 -9.36 6.69
CA ASP A 12 -4.21 -9.88 6.86
C ASP A 12 -5.26 -8.90 6.34
N VAL A 13 -5.15 -7.63 6.72
CA VAL A 13 -6.09 -6.58 6.29
C VAL A 13 -6.00 -6.37 4.77
N ALA A 14 -4.80 -6.30 4.20
CA ALA A 14 -4.61 -6.16 2.75
C ALA A 14 -5.28 -7.30 1.98
N LYS A 15 -5.10 -8.55 2.42
CA LYS A 15 -5.76 -9.71 1.82
C LYS A 15 -7.28 -9.62 1.90
N LEU A 16 -7.83 -9.24 3.06
CA LEU A 16 -9.27 -9.03 3.23
C LEU A 16 -9.84 -7.94 2.31
N LYS A 17 -9.03 -6.95 1.92
CA LYS A 17 -9.41 -5.88 0.98
C LYS A 17 -9.08 -6.19 -0.49
N GLY A 18 -8.78 -7.45 -0.79
CA GLY A 18 -8.62 -7.98 -2.14
C GLY A 18 -7.25 -7.71 -2.76
N PHE A 19 -6.19 -7.61 -1.93
CA PHE A 19 -4.82 -7.62 -2.42
C PHE A 19 -4.21 -9.01 -2.34
N ASP A 20 -3.43 -9.36 -3.36
CA ASP A 20 -2.62 -10.58 -3.37
C ASP A 20 -1.23 -10.29 -2.80
N SER A 21 -0.85 -11.00 -1.73
CA SER A 21 0.50 -10.92 -1.16
C SER A 21 1.46 -11.79 -1.98
N ALA A 22 2.50 -11.18 -2.56
CA ALA A 22 3.52 -11.87 -3.33
C ALA A 22 4.85 -11.11 -3.30
N PHE A 23 5.98 -11.82 -3.38
CA PHE A 23 7.32 -11.21 -3.52
C PHE A 23 7.70 -10.15 -2.46
N GLY A 24 7.04 -10.16 -1.29
CA GLY A 24 7.24 -9.18 -0.21
C GLY A 24 6.43 -7.89 -0.34
N GLY A 25 5.50 -7.81 -1.30
CA GLY A 25 4.54 -6.70 -1.43
C GLY A 25 3.10 -7.21 -1.64
N TRP A 26 2.16 -6.28 -1.80
CA TRP A 26 0.75 -6.59 -2.02
C TRP A 26 0.26 -5.97 -3.32
N PHE A 27 -0.41 -6.78 -4.13
CA PHE A 27 -0.79 -6.43 -5.49
C PHE A 27 -2.30 -6.35 -5.65
N LYS A 28 -2.75 -5.39 -6.45
CA LYS A 28 -4.11 -5.34 -6.98
C LYS A 28 -4.05 -4.97 -8.44
N GLU A 29 -4.68 -5.77 -9.29
CA GLU A 29 -4.52 -5.68 -10.75
C GLU A 29 -5.85 -5.46 -11.44
N SER A 30 -5.80 -4.77 -12.58
CA SER A 30 -6.85 -4.69 -13.58
C SER A 30 -6.24 -4.82 -14.97
N SER A 31 -7.07 -4.83 -16.02
CA SER A 31 -6.58 -4.76 -17.40
C SER A 31 -5.84 -3.45 -17.71
N GLU A 32 -6.04 -2.40 -16.91
CA GLU A 32 -5.46 -1.08 -17.15
C GLU A 32 -4.28 -0.74 -16.25
N CYS A 33 -4.24 -1.27 -15.02
CA CYS A 33 -3.28 -0.84 -14.00
C CYS A 33 -2.89 -1.98 -13.05
N THR A 34 -1.66 -1.92 -12.55
CA THR A 34 -1.17 -2.74 -11.45
C THR A 34 -0.78 -1.83 -10.29
N VAL A 35 -1.45 -1.99 -9.16
CA VAL A 35 -1.14 -1.33 -7.90
C VAL A 35 -0.25 -2.24 -7.06
N VAL A 36 0.81 -1.68 -6.49
CA VAL A 36 1.72 -2.36 -5.57
C VAL A 36 1.81 -1.56 -4.28
N LEU A 37 1.52 -2.21 -3.17
CA LEU A 37 1.82 -1.74 -1.82
C LEU A 37 3.15 -2.35 -1.37
N ASP A 38 4.04 -1.53 -0.86
CA ASP A 38 5.36 -1.91 -0.38
C ASP A 38 5.65 -1.20 0.95
N LEU A 39 5.88 -1.98 2.01
CA LEU A 39 6.24 -1.45 3.32
C LEU A 39 7.76 -1.27 3.40
N GLN A 40 8.20 -0.02 3.36
CA GLN A 40 9.60 0.35 3.51
C GLN A 40 9.90 0.68 4.97
N LYS A 41 10.78 -0.08 5.62
CA LYS A 41 11.24 0.23 6.98
C LYS A 41 12.04 1.54 6.95
N SER A 42 11.74 2.46 7.87
CA SER A 42 12.52 3.69 8.04
C SER A 42 13.90 3.39 8.62
N ASN A 43 14.90 4.18 8.21
CA ASN A 43 16.23 4.17 8.83
C ASN A 43 16.33 5.10 10.05
N HIS A 44 15.31 5.93 10.29
CA HIS A 44 15.34 7.01 11.29
C HIS A 44 14.32 6.81 12.42
N GLY A 45 13.70 5.64 12.52
CA GLY A 45 12.77 5.31 13.61
C GLY A 45 12.01 4.02 13.38
N ASP A 46 11.28 3.60 14.41
CA ASP A 46 10.50 2.37 14.42
C ASP A 46 9.15 2.55 13.71
N ILE A 47 9.21 2.83 12.41
CA ILE A 47 8.06 3.07 11.54
C ILE A 47 8.26 2.48 10.15
N TYR A 48 7.17 1.97 9.58
CA TYR A 48 7.08 1.67 8.15
C TYR A 48 6.49 2.85 7.37
N LEU A 49 7.07 3.13 6.21
CA LEU A 49 6.45 3.98 5.20
C LEU A 49 5.75 3.08 4.18
N LEU A 50 4.48 3.34 3.90
CA LEU A 50 3.75 2.68 2.83
C LEU A 50 4.04 3.38 1.51
N ASN A 51 4.73 2.68 0.62
CA ASN A 51 4.89 3.09 -0.76
C ASN A 51 3.75 2.51 -1.61
N ILE A 52 2.94 3.37 -2.23
CA ILE A 52 1.87 3.00 -3.15
C ILE A 52 2.33 3.32 -4.57
N LYS A 53 2.62 2.27 -5.34
CA LYS A 53 3.16 2.35 -6.71
C LYS A 53 2.07 1.92 -7.68
N ILE A 54 1.74 2.76 -8.65
CA ILE A 54 0.75 2.45 -9.69
C ILE A 54 1.48 2.36 -11.03
N PHE A 55 1.31 1.24 -11.71
CA PHE A 55 1.85 0.97 -13.02
C PHE A 55 0.72 0.90 -14.04
N VAL A 56 0.78 1.71 -15.09
CA VAL A 56 -0.27 1.83 -16.09
C VAL A 56 0.06 0.94 -17.28
N GLN A 57 -0.78 -0.04 -17.58
CA GLN A 57 -0.59 -0.98 -18.68
C GLN A 57 -0.58 -0.24 -20.04
N GLY A 58 0.38 -0.62 -20.88
CA GLY A 58 0.66 0.00 -22.18
C GLY A 58 1.36 1.37 -22.11
N MET A 59 1.64 1.91 -20.92
CA MET A 59 2.35 3.20 -20.81
C MET A 59 3.79 3.05 -21.30
N PHE A 60 4.17 3.88 -22.27
CA PHE A 60 5.46 3.80 -22.99
C PHE A 60 5.71 2.42 -23.62
N ALA A 61 4.66 1.79 -24.17
CA ALA A 61 4.70 0.44 -24.76
C ALA A 61 5.18 -0.66 -23.79
N LYS A 62 4.99 -0.46 -22.47
CA LYS A 62 5.34 -1.43 -21.43
C LYS A 62 4.10 -1.97 -20.75
N ASN A 63 4.12 -3.26 -20.47
CA ASN A 63 3.18 -3.94 -19.59
C ASN A 63 3.89 -4.30 -18.28
N TYR A 64 3.14 -4.32 -17.20
CA TYR A 64 3.64 -4.47 -15.83
C TYR A 64 2.94 -5.64 -15.14
N PRO A 65 3.26 -6.90 -15.50
CA PRO A 65 2.74 -8.05 -14.78
C PRO A 65 3.29 -8.11 -13.36
N LYS A 66 2.50 -8.67 -12.44
CA LYS A 66 2.94 -9.00 -11.07
C LYS A 66 4.33 -9.65 -11.06
N SER A 67 5.30 -8.97 -10.44
CA SER A 67 6.67 -9.47 -10.36
C SER A 67 7.43 -8.84 -9.18
N LYS A 68 8.50 -9.52 -8.75
CA LYS A 68 9.42 -9.02 -7.72
C LYS A 68 10.05 -7.68 -8.09
N ASP A 69 10.25 -7.42 -9.37
CA ASP A 69 10.85 -6.17 -9.85
C ASP A 69 9.94 -4.96 -9.63
N LEU A 70 8.62 -5.13 -9.72
CA LEU A 70 7.68 -4.05 -9.41
C LEU A 70 7.72 -3.66 -7.92
N VAL A 71 7.88 -4.64 -7.02
CA VAL A 71 8.05 -4.38 -5.58
C VAL A 71 9.34 -3.61 -5.33
N LYS A 72 10.46 -4.05 -5.93
CA LYS A 72 11.79 -3.45 -5.72
C LYS A 72 11.97 -2.07 -6.33
N LYS A 73 11.20 -1.71 -7.36
CA LYS A 73 11.27 -0.39 -7.97
C LYS A 73 10.96 0.68 -6.92
N GLN A 74 11.73 1.75 -6.92
CA GLN A 74 11.51 2.86 -5.99
C GLN A 74 10.17 3.57 -6.26
N VAL A 75 9.78 3.69 -7.53
CA VAL A 75 8.57 4.40 -7.98
C VAL A 75 7.80 3.62 -9.05
N GLY A 76 6.49 3.84 -9.11
CA GLY A 76 5.62 3.45 -10.23
C GLY A 76 5.57 4.54 -11.30
N ASN A 77 4.66 4.40 -12.28
CA ASN A 77 4.31 5.52 -13.16
C ASN A 77 3.65 6.65 -12.36
N ILE A 78 2.90 6.28 -11.32
CA ILE A 78 2.42 7.19 -10.29
C ILE A 78 2.88 6.62 -8.95
N PHE A 79 3.25 7.50 -8.03
CA PHE A 79 3.77 7.15 -6.72
C PHE A 79 3.15 8.05 -5.66
N ARG A 80 2.76 7.46 -4.53
CA ARG A 80 2.25 8.17 -3.36
C ARG A 80 2.61 7.41 -2.09
N ARG A 81 2.74 8.12 -0.97
CA ARG A 81 2.80 7.53 0.38
C ARG A 81 1.51 7.71 1.15
N GLN A 82 1.38 7.00 2.28
CA GLN A 82 0.29 7.26 3.21
C GLN A 82 0.28 8.73 3.67
N PRO A 83 -0.90 9.33 3.89
CA PRO A 83 -1.01 10.61 4.58
C PRO A 83 -0.42 10.55 6.00
N ALA A 84 0.14 11.67 6.47
CA ALA A 84 0.82 11.74 7.77
C ALA A 84 -0.11 11.40 8.96
N GLU A 85 -1.42 11.63 8.83
CA GLU A 85 -2.42 11.26 9.85
C GLU A 85 -2.49 9.75 10.13
N TYR A 86 -1.97 8.90 9.22
CA TYR A 86 -1.92 7.45 9.38
C TYR A 86 -0.52 6.91 9.74
N ASP A 87 0.47 7.78 9.99
CA ASP A 87 1.84 7.33 10.27
C ASP A 87 1.94 6.45 11.52
N ASP A 88 1.11 6.72 12.53
CA ASP A 88 1.11 5.96 13.77
C ASP A 88 0.54 4.54 13.63
N VAL A 89 -0.31 4.29 12.63
CA VAL A 89 -0.80 2.94 12.27
C VAL A 89 0.34 2.05 11.78
N LEU A 90 1.46 2.62 11.33
CA LEU A 90 2.61 1.87 10.82
C LEU A 90 3.83 1.92 11.76
N LYS A 91 3.68 2.49 12.96
CA LYS A 91 4.71 2.46 14.01
C LYS A 91 4.74 1.11 14.72
N PHE A 92 5.93 0.68 15.08
CA PHE A 92 6.16 -0.53 15.90
C PHE A 92 7.05 -0.19 17.10
N ASN A 93 7.22 -1.15 18.00
CA ASN A 93 7.90 -1.01 19.29
C ASN A 93 7.37 0.16 20.15
N THR A 94 6.12 0.57 19.92
CA THR A 94 5.45 1.56 20.76
C THR A 94 5.00 0.90 22.06
N SER A 95 5.18 1.60 23.17
CA SER A 95 4.93 1.09 24.53
C SER A 95 3.44 0.94 24.89
N SER A 96 2.51 1.28 23.99
CA SER A 96 1.14 1.63 24.40
C SER A 96 0.00 1.19 23.47
N THR A 97 0.24 0.35 22.46
CA THR A 97 -0.87 -0.04 21.55
C THR A 97 -1.31 -1.47 21.84
N ASP A 98 -2.55 -1.61 22.33
CA ASP A 98 -3.30 -2.87 22.35
C ASP A 98 -3.41 -3.41 20.92
N ASP A 99 -3.11 -4.70 20.73
CA ASP A 99 -3.14 -5.38 19.43
C ASP A 99 -4.53 -5.26 18.75
N THR A 100 -5.62 -5.22 19.53
CA THR A 100 -6.99 -5.06 19.05
C THR A 100 -7.21 -3.66 18.50
N ILE A 101 -6.83 -2.64 19.27
CA ILE A 101 -6.93 -1.23 18.87
C ILE A 101 -6.09 -0.98 17.61
N HIS A 102 -4.89 -1.56 17.53
CA HIS A 102 -4.08 -1.44 16.33
C HIS A 102 -4.76 -2.05 15.11
N ARG A 103 -5.34 -3.24 15.24
CA ARG A 103 -6.04 -3.91 14.14
C ARG A 103 -7.24 -3.09 13.68
N GLU A 104 -8.01 -2.50 14.58
CA GLU A 104 -9.11 -1.59 14.24
C GLU A 104 -8.61 -0.38 13.46
N ARG A 105 -7.55 0.29 13.94
CA ARG A 105 -6.96 1.43 13.24
C ARG A 105 -6.36 1.05 11.87
N MET A 106 -5.79 -0.13 11.75
CA MET A 106 -5.33 -0.67 10.46
C MET A 106 -6.50 -0.89 9.50
N ASN A 107 -7.64 -1.41 9.98
CA ASN A 107 -8.84 -1.53 9.16
C ASN A 107 -9.36 -0.16 8.71
N SER A 108 -9.48 0.81 9.62
CA SER A 108 -9.87 2.19 9.29
C SER A 108 -8.95 2.81 8.26
N PHE A 109 -7.63 2.68 8.42
CA PHE A 109 -6.65 3.14 7.43
C PHE A 109 -6.89 2.55 6.03
N PHE A 110 -7.19 1.25 5.97
CA PHE A 110 -7.50 0.62 4.70
C PHE A 110 -8.85 1.03 4.12
N GLU A 111 -9.87 1.23 4.95
CA GLU A 111 -11.22 1.57 4.53
C GLU A 111 -11.36 3.02 4.08
N GLU A 112 -10.70 3.93 4.79
CA GLU A 112 -10.80 5.37 4.56
C GLU A 112 -9.84 5.84 3.46
N PHE A 113 -8.64 5.25 3.38
CA PHE A 113 -7.59 5.72 2.47
C PHE A 113 -7.16 4.67 1.44
N VAL A 114 -6.54 3.56 1.88
CA VAL A 114 -5.84 2.65 0.94
C VAL A 114 -6.80 2.07 -0.08
N THR A 115 -7.95 1.54 0.35
CA THR A 115 -8.92 0.87 -0.53
C THR A 115 -9.60 1.86 -1.48
N PRO A 116 -10.19 2.99 -1.02
CA PRO A 116 -10.79 3.96 -1.94
C PRO A 116 -9.81 4.52 -2.96
N PHE A 117 -8.58 4.84 -2.54
CA PHE A 117 -7.55 5.36 -3.44
C PHE A 117 -7.14 4.32 -4.49
N THR A 118 -6.77 3.11 -4.03
CA THR A 118 -6.24 2.08 -4.93
C THR A 118 -7.30 1.53 -5.87
N ASN A 119 -8.56 1.40 -5.44
CA ASN A 119 -9.65 1.00 -6.32
C ASN A 119 -9.88 1.99 -7.46
N LYS A 120 -9.83 3.31 -7.18
CA LYS A 120 -9.88 4.33 -8.23
C LYS A 120 -8.65 4.26 -9.13
N ALA A 121 -7.48 4.00 -8.56
CA ALA A 121 -6.21 3.89 -9.30
C ALA A 121 -6.12 2.66 -10.22
N LEU A 122 -7.08 1.72 -10.17
CA LEU A 122 -7.14 0.58 -11.09
C LEU A 122 -7.63 0.92 -12.51
N SER A 123 -7.92 2.19 -12.82
CA SER A 123 -8.29 2.61 -14.18
C SER A 123 -7.61 3.93 -14.56
N LYS A 124 -7.35 4.14 -15.86
CA LYS A 124 -6.80 5.43 -16.34
C LYS A 124 -7.76 6.58 -16.06
N ALA A 125 -9.06 6.34 -16.17
CA ALA A 125 -10.10 7.33 -15.85
C ALA A 125 -10.09 7.71 -14.36
N GLY A 126 -10.01 6.72 -13.46
CA GLY A 126 -9.95 6.95 -12.03
C GLY A 126 -8.65 7.65 -11.60
N ILE A 127 -7.51 7.32 -12.20
CA ILE A 127 -6.25 8.07 -12.04
C ILE A 127 -6.44 9.54 -12.40
N ARG A 128 -7.04 9.84 -13.56
CA ARG A 128 -7.30 11.23 -13.98
C ARG A 128 -8.22 11.97 -13.00
N ALA A 129 -9.22 11.29 -12.42
CA ALA A 129 -10.08 11.88 -11.41
C ALA A 129 -9.35 12.19 -10.10
N LEU A 130 -8.40 11.33 -9.70
CA LEU A 130 -7.56 11.55 -8.52
C LEU A 130 -6.60 12.74 -8.67
N ALA A 131 -6.25 13.13 -9.91
CA ALA A 131 -5.35 14.25 -10.18
C ALA A 131 -6.04 15.63 -10.20
N LYS A 132 -7.38 15.69 -10.16
CA LYS A 132 -8.16 16.94 -10.24
C LYS A 132 -8.39 17.61 -8.86
N TRP A 133 -7.44 17.46 -7.94
CA TRP A 133 -7.49 18.06 -6.60
C TRP A 133 -6.49 19.20 -6.51
#